data_AF-A0A843I0Q7-F1
#
_entry.id   AF-A0A843I0Q7-F1
#
_cell.length_a   1.000
_cell.length_b   1.000
_cell.length_c   1.000
_cell.angle_alpha   90.00
_cell.angle_beta   90.00
_cell.angle_gamma   90.00
#
_symmetry.space_group_name_H-M   'P 1'
#
loop_
_entity.id
_entity.type
_entity.pdbx_description
1 polymer ?
#
loop_
_entity_poly.entity_id
_entity_poly.type
_entity_poly.pdbx_seq_one_letter_code
_entity_poly.pdbx_strand_id
1 'polypeptide(L)'
;MTPVGEYVRYVVLARLARGPAPVEEVEALVRAAVERTGRKFDWRIWPQLLAKEVVVRDGVAELTERGRWLAAIGLRPMAAYIRRFLGVAVVP
;
A
#
# COMPACT_ATOMS: atom_id res chain seq x y z
N MET A 1 -8.54 -0.78 -10.80
CA MET A 1 -8.15 -1.00 -9.39
C MET A 1 -9.20 -0.36 -8.50
N THR A 2 -9.60 -0.99 -7.39
CA THR A 2 -10.65 -0.44 -6.50
C THR A 2 -10.08 0.65 -5.57
N PRO A 3 -10.90 1.56 -5.03
CA PRO A 3 -10.43 2.55 -4.06
C PRO A 3 -9.74 1.95 -2.83
N VAL A 4 -10.23 0.80 -2.33
CA VAL A 4 -9.60 0.08 -1.21
C VAL A 4 -8.24 -0.47 -1.62
N GLY A 5 -8.12 -1.03 -2.84
CA GLY A 5 -6.83 -1.48 -3.38
C GLY A 5 -5.82 -0.33 -3.51
N GLU A 6 -6.24 0.86 -3.95
CA GLU A 6 -5.33 2.01 -3.99
C GLU A 6 -4.94 2.51 -2.61
N TYR A 7 -5.85 2.43 -1.64
CA TYR A 7 -5.50 2.74 -0.26
C TYR A 7 -4.46 1.77 0.30
N VAL A 8 -4.65 0.47 0.08
CA VAL A 8 -3.68 -0.57 0.46
C VAL A 8 -2.33 -0.33 -0.21
N ARG A 9 -2.31 -0.08 -1.52
CA ARG A 9 -1.08 0.22 -2.24
C ARG A 9 -0.38 1.45 -1.68
N TYR A 10 -1.13 2.52 -1.41
CA TYR A 10 -0.59 3.75 -0.83
C TYR A 10 0.08 3.49 0.52
N VAL A 11 -0.60 2.80 1.46
CA VAL A 11 -0.06 2.64 2.82
C VAL A 11 1.23 1.81 2.82
N VAL A 12 1.32 0.80 1.94
CA VAL A 12 2.53 -0.02 1.83
C VAL A 12 3.66 0.74 1.16
N LEU A 13 3.39 1.45 0.07
CA LEU A 13 4.40 2.29 -0.59
C LEU A 13 4.94 3.37 0.34
N ALA A 14 4.07 4.08 1.06
CA ALA A 14 4.46 5.11 2.02
C ALA A 14 5.26 4.52 3.20
N ARG A 15 4.95 3.29 3.62
CA ARG A 15 5.73 2.61 4.66
C ARG A 15 7.11 2.20 4.15
N LEU A 16 7.19 1.56 2.99
CA LEU A 16 8.46 1.03 2.47
C LEU A 16 9.35 2.11 1.85
N ALA A 17 8.81 3.29 1.53
CA ALA A 17 9.60 4.46 1.15
C ALA A 17 10.55 4.95 2.26
N ARG A 18 10.22 4.63 3.53
CA ARG A 18 11.07 4.91 4.70
C ARG A 18 12.16 3.84 4.92
N GLY A 19 12.14 2.77 4.13
CA GLY A 19 13.06 1.65 4.22
C GLY A 19 12.33 0.29 4.26
N PRO A 20 13.08 -0.80 4.05
CA PRO A 20 12.54 -2.17 4.13
C PRO A 20 11.86 -2.47 5.47
N ALA A 21 10.95 -3.43 5.47
CA ALA A 21 10.18 -3.82 6.66
C ALA A 21 9.87 -5.33 6.66
N PRO A 22 9.70 -5.96 7.83
CA PRO A 22 9.21 -7.33 7.91
C PRO A 22 7.86 -7.49 7.21
N VAL A 23 7.63 -8.63 6.55
CA VAL A 23 6.36 -8.93 5.87
C VAL A 23 5.19 -8.86 6.85
N GLU A 24 5.38 -9.31 8.08
CA GLU A 24 4.37 -9.30 9.13
C GLU A 24 3.90 -7.88 9.46
N GLU A 25 4.82 -6.91 9.45
CA GLU A 25 4.49 -5.50 9.64
C GLU A 25 3.64 -4.98 8.47
N VAL A 26 4.00 -5.34 7.24
CA VAL A 26 3.26 -4.95 6.03
C VAL A 26 1.86 -5.57 6.05
N GLU A 27 1.73 -6.84 6.40
CA GLU A 27 0.43 -7.50 6.51
C GLU A 27 -0.47 -6.89 7.57
N ALA A 28 0.07 -6.59 8.76
CA ALA A 28 -0.67 -5.91 9.82
C ALA A 28 -1.17 -4.53 9.37
N LEU A 29 -0.31 -3.79 8.66
CA LEU A 29 -0.63 -2.47 8.13
C LEU A 29 -1.72 -2.53 7.04
N VAL A 30 -1.71 -3.54 6.18
CA VAL A 30 -2.77 -3.78 5.19
C VAL A 30 -4.10 -4.15 5.84
N ARG A 31 -4.08 -5.05 6.84
CA ARG A 31 -5.28 -5.41 7.62
C ARG A 31 -5.91 -4.18 8.26
N ALA A 32 -5.11 -3.39 8.98
CA ALA A 32 -5.58 -2.16 9.61
C ALA A 32 -6.14 -1.15 8.59
N ALA A 33 -5.52 -1.02 7.42
CA ALA A 33 -6.00 -0.13 6.36
C ALA A 33 -7.35 -0.58 5.79
N VAL A 34 -7.51 -1.88 5.51
CA VAL A 34 -8.78 -2.45 5.03
C VAL A 34 -9.88 -2.29 6.08
N GLU A 35 -9.61 -2.62 7.34
CA GLU A 35 -10.56 -2.50 8.46
C GLU A 35 -11.08 -1.07 8.63
N ARG A 36 -10.18 -0.07 8.53
CA ARG A 36 -10.56 1.36 8.59
C ARG A 36 -11.55 1.79 7.52
N THR A 37 -11.61 1.07 6.38
CA THR A 37 -12.59 1.40 5.33
C THR A 37 -13.98 0.89 5.65
N GLY A 38 -14.13 -0.09 6.54
CA GLY A 38 -15.41 -0.78 6.79
C GLY A 38 -15.96 -1.53 5.57
N ARG A 39 -15.15 -1.75 4.52
CA ARG A 39 -15.58 -2.35 3.25
C ARG A 39 -15.04 -3.76 3.10
N LYS A 40 -15.72 -4.55 2.27
CA LYS A 40 -15.23 -5.87 1.84
C LYS A 40 -13.97 -5.71 0.98
N PHE A 41 -12.99 -6.57 1.22
CA PHE A 41 -11.76 -6.67 0.46
C PHE A 41 -11.50 -8.14 0.11
N ASP A 42 -11.16 -8.39 -1.16
CA ASP A 42 -10.82 -9.75 -1.60
C ASP A 42 -9.36 -10.03 -1.28
N TRP A 43 -9.11 -10.82 -0.24
CA TRP A 43 -7.76 -11.17 0.18
C TRP A 43 -6.97 -11.99 -0.86
N ARG A 44 -7.64 -12.59 -1.84
CA ARG A 44 -6.97 -13.37 -2.90
C ARG A 44 -6.17 -12.48 -3.86
N ILE A 45 -6.56 -11.21 -4.01
CA ILE A 45 -5.85 -10.27 -4.89
C ILE A 45 -4.68 -9.58 -4.19
N TRP A 46 -4.61 -9.63 -2.85
CA TRP A 46 -3.61 -8.92 -2.07
C TRP A 46 -2.16 -9.21 -2.51
N PRO A 47 -1.72 -10.48 -2.65
CA PRO A 47 -0.35 -10.79 -3.06
C PRO A 47 0.02 -10.22 -4.45
N GLN A 48 -0.97 -10.01 -5.31
CA GLN A 48 -0.77 -9.57 -6.69
C GLN A 48 -0.80 -8.04 -6.82
N LEU A 49 -1.41 -7.36 -5.86
CA LEU A 49 -1.66 -5.91 -5.88
C LEU A 49 -0.36 -5.09 -6.00
N LEU A 50 0.71 -5.59 -5.40
CA LEU A 50 2.01 -4.90 -5.29
C LEU A 50 3.17 -5.67 -5.94
N ALA A 51 2.88 -6.72 -6.70
CA ALA A 51 3.91 -7.63 -7.21
C ALA A 51 4.96 -6.94 -8.11
N LYS A 52 4.67 -5.76 -8.67
CA LYS A 52 5.62 -4.97 -9.47
C LYS A 52 6.37 -3.92 -8.64
N GLU A 53 5.83 -3.53 -7.50
CA GLU A 53 6.33 -2.43 -6.67
C GLU A 53 7.07 -2.91 -5.43
N VAL A 54 6.80 -4.13 -4.97
CA VAL A 54 7.37 -4.73 -3.77
C VAL A 54 7.94 -6.09 -4.10
N VAL A 55 9.14 -6.37 -3.58
CA VAL A 55 9.74 -7.69 -3.56
C VAL A 55 9.95 -8.12 -2.11
N VAL A 56 9.82 -9.42 -1.85
CA VAL A 56 10.09 -10.00 -0.54
C VAL A 56 11.35 -10.86 -0.64
N ARG A 57 12.31 -10.61 0.26
CA ARG A 57 13.56 -11.35 0.39
C ARG A 57 13.78 -11.68 1.86
N ASP A 58 13.93 -12.96 2.18
CA ASP A 58 14.20 -13.42 3.55
C ASP A 58 13.21 -12.87 4.61
N GLY A 59 11.93 -12.81 4.27
CA GLY A 59 10.87 -12.29 5.15
C GLY A 59 10.82 -10.75 5.25
N VAL A 60 11.65 -10.04 4.49
CA VAL A 60 11.70 -8.58 4.44
C VAL A 60 11.11 -8.09 3.11
N ALA A 61 10.11 -7.23 3.19
CA ALA A 61 9.54 -6.51 2.07
C ALA A 61 10.34 -5.23 1.77
N GLU A 62 10.67 -5.02 0.50
CA GLU A 62 11.37 -3.84 0.02
C GLU A 62 10.76 -3.32 -1.29
N LEU A 63 10.87 -2.01 -1.53
CA LEU A 63 10.43 -1.44 -2.80
C LEU A 63 11.36 -1.89 -3.93
N THR A 64 10.78 -2.30 -5.05
CA THR A 64 11.50 -2.41 -6.33
C THR A 64 11.90 -1.02 -6.82
N GLU A 65 12.71 -0.93 -7.88
CA GLU A 65 13.01 0.36 -8.53
C GLU A 65 11.73 1.09 -8.97
N ARG A 66 10.79 0.35 -9.57
CA ARG A 66 9.47 0.86 -9.92
C ARG A 66 8.69 1.34 -8.69
N GLY A 67 8.72 0.56 -7.61
CA GLY A 67 8.08 0.92 -6.35
C GLY A 67 8.64 2.21 -5.76
N ARG A 68 9.97 2.39 -5.78
CA ARG A 68 10.64 3.61 -5.33
C ARG A 68 10.25 4.82 -6.18
N TRP A 69 10.27 4.67 -7.51
CA TRP A 69 9.83 5.75 -8.41
C TRP A 69 8.37 6.14 -8.14
N LEU A 70 7.48 5.16 -8.02
CA LEU A 70 6.07 5.40 -7.73
C LEU A 70 5.86 6.03 -6.35
N ALA A 71 6.62 5.62 -5.32
CA ALA A 71 6.54 6.24 -4.01
C ALA A 71 7.00 7.71 -4.06
N ALA A 72 8.06 8.01 -4.80
CA ALA A 72 8.62 9.36 -4.90
C ALA A 72 7.63 10.36 -5.54
N ILE A 73 6.87 9.95 -6.57
CA ILE A 73 6.02 10.88 -7.33
C ILE A 73 4.52 10.62 -7.19
N GLY A 74 4.13 9.41 -6.78
CA GLY A 74 2.76 8.90 -6.84
C GLY A 74 1.99 9.01 -5.53
N LEU A 75 2.64 9.15 -4.37
CA LEU A 75 1.95 9.17 -3.07
C LEU A 75 0.97 10.34 -2.94
N ARG A 76 1.35 11.54 -3.42
CA ARG A 76 0.48 12.72 -3.36
C ARG A 76 -0.81 12.57 -4.19
N PRO A 77 -0.77 12.20 -5.49
CA PRO A 77 -2.00 11.98 -6.24
C PRO A 77 -2.83 10.81 -5.73
N MET A 78 -2.19 9.74 -5.21
CA MET A 78 -2.89 8.63 -4.57
C MET A 78 -3.65 9.09 -3.32
N ALA A 79 -3.03 9.90 -2.46
CA ALA A 79 -3.67 10.46 -1.27
C ALA A 79 -4.91 11.28 -1.62
N ALA A 80 -4.85 12.10 -2.67
CA ALA A 80 -5.99 12.87 -3.16
C ALA A 80 -7.13 11.97 -3.66
N TYR A 81 -6.80 10.90 -4.40
CA TYR A 81 -7.77 9.91 -4.85
C TYR A 81 -8.43 9.18 -3.68
N ILE A 82 -7.64 8.68 -2.72
CA ILE A 82 -8.12 7.99 -1.51
C ILE A 82 -9.08 8.88 -0.71
N ARG A 83 -8.70 10.14 -0.48
CA ARG A 83 -9.57 11.10 0.22
C ARG A 83 -10.88 11.30 -0.53
N ARG A 84 -10.84 11.46 -1.85
CA ARG A 84 -12.05 11.68 -2.68
C ARG A 84 -13.01 10.49 -2.66
N PHE A 85 -12.52 9.26 -2.71
CA PHE A 85 -13.36 8.07 -2.90
C PHE A 85 -13.67 7.30 -1.62
N LEU A 86 -12.82 7.41 -0.59
CA LEU A 86 -12.99 6.72 0.69
C LEU A 86 -13.27 7.66 1.85
N GLY A 87 -13.09 8.97 1.70
CA GLY A 87 -13.21 9.93 2.81
C GLY A 87 -12.10 9.79 3.87
N VAL A 88 -11.09 8.96 3.60
CA VAL A 88 -9.97 8.71 4.52
C VAL A 88 -8.88 9.75 4.25
N ALA A 89 -8.49 10.49 5.28
CA ALA A 89 -7.31 11.35 5.23
C ALA A 89 -6.04 10.50 5.41
N VAL A 90 -5.09 10.67 4.50
CA VAL A 90 -3.80 9.98 4.54
C VAL A 90 -2.68 11.01 4.35
N VAL A 91 -1.60 10.86 5.12
CA VAL A 91 -0.46 11.80 5.14
C VAL A 91 0.71 11.15 4.38
N PRO A 92 1.26 11.81 3.33
CA PRO A 92 2.39 11.29 2.56
C PRO A 92 3.61 10.93 3.40
#